data_AF-A0A1G8HAM3-F1
#
_entry.id   AF-A0A1G8HAM3-F1
#
_cell.length_a   1.000
_cell.length_b   1.000
_cell.length_c   1.000
_cell.angle_alpha   90.00
_cell.angle_beta   90.00
_cell.angle_gamma   90.00
#
_symmetry.space_group_name_H-M   'P 1'
#
loop_
_entity.id
_entity.type
_entity.pdbx_description
1 polymer ?
#
loop_
_entity_poly.entity_id
_entity_poly.type
_entity_poly.pdbx_seq_one_letter_code
_entity_poly.pdbx_strand_id
1 'polypeptide(L)'
;GGQLDILNKRAWACGMGVSELYYDGNTLGNIYARRVYGNMISNLLSEDSNAQPLASAFIDNPSINIRENNGNDNLINALLNKNPQNQFPNIDDITDLANQINAYLNSVEKTADQAITLSEKTKYSDVVSQLKEFITKSLNANHGIGNVKHFLGDLKEQLTIFFKEMDEEEESFIKEKQNNENAIKNEIESLQNISTGLASFLKKSSINESKEGLGDLVNRQAITINEIKRRVFAKQFLTKLIDNVNDYQTTIATLISKLTQVKESATSFVNSIINSTNEKQKTFIIDLHKEDLDKTYAKDGDFLIADFIATFNDTLDNGMLSFETLKNEQIEKIFWKYTKGLPKALAFKNKSIDDVLRDLSPEKTNEIANKLIAKSHALWQQSSKGYAIGQQLFDYFVIGLPTANSTFKDSFKNLVQNQNIEYVSTGIHNKVICYRMEAASPIFGVLDVEGYARDHDKIKENSNSMIYHIDKNWLTKMERTNFSIWPAKKEDNSLQAWVLAFGYDLIKLEPTTNKYKIYSTKQGDALDGYWLELSEYRDESFDIFKRGKFIDEIISSIEAKQAQDGEQQSSVLIADIKMNYITNYAQINISRDDLKKSIYSKVADL
;
A
#
# COMPACT_ATOMS: atom_id res chain seq x y z
N GLY A 1 26.62 -16.34 34.66
CA GLY A 1 26.76 -17.71 35.17
C GLY A 1 26.82 -17.69 36.67
N GLY A 2 28.02 -17.68 37.27
CA GLY A 2 28.23 -18.03 38.69
C GLY A 2 27.39 -17.31 39.76
N GLN A 3 26.97 -16.06 39.55
CA GLN A 3 26.11 -15.33 40.51
C GLN A 3 24.61 -15.62 40.37
N LEU A 4 24.19 -16.20 39.24
CA LEU A 4 22.81 -16.57 38.92
C LEU A 4 22.58 -18.09 39.02
N ASP A 5 23.63 -18.85 39.33
CA ASP A 5 23.56 -20.28 39.60
C ASP A 5 22.75 -20.53 40.87
N ILE A 6 21.92 -21.58 40.88
CA ILE A 6 21.10 -21.96 42.03
C ILE A 6 21.50 -23.37 42.46
N LEU A 7 22.03 -23.48 43.68
CA LEU A 7 22.62 -24.71 44.22
C LEU A 7 23.62 -25.33 43.23
N ASN A 8 23.35 -26.55 42.73
CA ASN A 8 24.18 -27.25 41.75
C ASN A 8 23.82 -26.94 40.28
N LYS A 9 22.92 -25.99 40.00
CA LYS A 9 22.45 -25.68 38.63
C LYS A 9 23.03 -24.38 38.12
N ARG A 10 23.71 -24.48 36.97
CA ARG A 10 24.28 -23.32 36.28
C ARG A 10 23.21 -22.52 35.53
N ALA A 11 23.31 -21.20 35.60
CA ALA A 11 22.56 -20.29 34.77
C ALA A 11 23.25 -20.12 33.40
N TRP A 12 22.59 -20.58 32.35
CA TRP A 12 23.10 -20.53 30.97
C TRP A 12 22.04 -20.20 29.91
N ALA A 13 20.76 -20.37 30.21
CA ALA A 13 19.68 -20.12 29.25
C ALA A 13 19.44 -18.60 29.15
N CYS A 14 19.58 -18.01 27.97
CA CYS A 14 19.39 -16.57 27.74
C CYS A 14 18.23 -16.31 26.77
N GLY A 15 17.45 -15.27 27.07
CA GLY A 15 16.27 -14.88 26.30
C GLY A 15 16.58 -13.68 25.42
N MET A 16 15.97 -13.64 24.23
CA MET A 16 16.08 -12.49 23.33
C MET A 16 14.69 -12.14 22.82
N GLY A 17 14.40 -10.85 22.74
CA GLY A 17 13.18 -10.34 22.16
C GLY A 17 13.43 -9.06 21.37
N VAL A 18 12.54 -8.79 20.41
CA VAL A 18 12.63 -7.63 19.53
C VAL A 18 11.25 -7.04 19.32
N SER A 19 11.18 -5.72 19.31
CA SER A 19 10.01 -4.99 18.86
C SER A 19 10.41 -3.86 17.93
N GLU A 20 9.50 -3.47 17.03
CA GLU A 20 9.73 -2.40 16.07
C GLU A 20 8.64 -1.34 16.18
N LEU A 21 9.04 -0.08 16.14
CA LEU A 21 8.17 1.05 15.83
C LEU A 21 8.32 1.34 14.35
N TYR A 22 7.22 1.46 13.61
CA TYR A 22 7.25 1.57 12.16
C TYR A 22 6.34 2.68 11.66
N TYR A 23 6.85 3.50 10.74
CA TYR A 23 6.09 4.53 10.04
C TYR A 23 6.14 4.31 8.52
N ASP A 24 5.01 3.99 7.91
CA ASP A 24 4.92 3.74 6.47
C ASP A 24 4.54 4.99 5.68
N GLY A 25 5.49 5.92 5.58
CA GLY A 25 5.32 7.15 4.80
C GLY A 25 5.05 6.89 3.31
N ASN A 26 5.60 5.80 2.75
CA ASN A 26 5.38 5.43 1.35
C ASN A 26 3.93 5.01 1.09
N THR A 27 3.35 4.20 1.98
CA THR A 27 1.93 3.82 1.91
C THR A 27 1.03 5.04 2.07
N LEU A 28 1.30 5.94 3.02
CA LEU A 28 0.53 7.18 3.19
C LEU A 28 0.60 8.09 1.96
N GLY A 29 1.79 8.29 1.39
CA GLY A 29 1.95 9.04 0.14
C GLY A 29 1.18 8.41 -1.01
N ASN A 30 1.14 7.07 -1.07
CA ASN A 30 0.39 6.35 -2.09
C ASN A 30 -1.14 6.46 -1.90
N ILE A 31 -1.63 6.44 -0.66
CA ILE A 31 -3.04 6.67 -0.32
C ILE A 31 -3.44 8.09 -0.72
N TYR A 32 -2.63 9.08 -0.32
CA TYR A 32 -2.85 10.48 -0.65
C TYR A 32 -2.94 10.70 -2.17
N ALA A 33 -1.95 10.22 -2.92
CA ALA A 33 -1.92 10.34 -4.38
C ALA A 33 -3.16 9.72 -5.05
N ARG A 34 -3.67 8.59 -4.51
CA ARG A 34 -4.90 7.94 -4.98
C ARG A 34 -6.17 8.72 -4.68
N ARG A 35 -6.27 9.27 -3.46
CA ARG A 35 -7.38 10.16 -3.08
C ARG A 35 -7.40 11.41 -3.95
N VAL A 36 -6.23 12.01 -4.22
CA VAL A 36 -6.12 13.19 -5.07
C VAL A 36 -6.59 12.90 -6.48
N TYR A 37 -6.12 11.84 -7.14
CA TYR A 37 -6.59 11.62 -8.51
C TYR A 37 -8.07 11.21 -8.57
N GLY A 38 -8.60 10.53 -7.54
CA GLY A 38 -10.04 10.31 -7.42
C GLY A 38 -10.84 11.62 -7.36
N ASN A 39 -10.31 12.63 -6.66
CA ASN A 39 -10.89 13.97 -6.63
C ASN A 39 -10.72 14.72 -7.95
N MET A 40 -9.58 14.60 -8.63
CA MET A 40 -9.36 15.17 -9.96
C MET A 40 -10.36 14.61 -10.97
N ILE A 41 -10.56 13.29 -10.99
CA ILE A 41 -11.57 12.65 -11.84
C ILE A 41 -12.97 13.17 -11.48
N SER A 42 -13.28 13.30 -10.20
CA SER A 42 -14.59 13.84 -9.78
C SER A 42 -14.79 15.29 -10.26
N ASN A 43 -13.75 16.12 -10.21
CA ASN A 43 -13.80 17.48 -10.74
C ASN A 43 -14.04 17.48 -12.25
N LEU A 44 -13.32 16.65 -13.02
CA LEU A 44 -13.48 16.56 -14.47
C LEU A 44 -14.88 16.13 -14.88
N LEU A 45 -15.47 15.18 -14.13
CA LEU A 45 -16.80 14.63 -14.38
C LEU A 45 -17.95 15.52 -13.91
N SER A 46 -17.71 16.46 -12.99
CA SER A 46 -18.75 17.38 -12.52
C SER A 46 -18.94 18.53 -13.50
N GLU A 47 -20.12 19.12 -13.47
CA GLU A 47 -20.51 20.28 -14.27
C GLU A 47 -20.35 21.56 -13.46
N ASP A 48 -19.93 22.66 -14.09
CA ASP A 48 -19.92 23.99 -13.48
C ASP A 48 -21.06 24.87 -14.00
N SER A 49 -21.33 25.98 -13.32
CA SER A 49 -22.38 26.93 -13.71
C SER A 49 -22.12 27.61 -15.06
N ASN A 50 -20.88 27.57 -15.55
CA ASN A 50 -20.50 28.16 -16.84
C ASN A 50 -20.87 27.25 -18.02
N ALA A 51 -21.36 26.03 -17.78
CA ALA A 51 -21.78 25.10 -18.83
C ALA A 51 -23.05 25.55 -19.58
N GLN A 52 -23.99 26.23 -18.91
CA GLN A 52 -25.30 26.58 -19.49
C GLN A 52 -25.26 27.46 -20.76
N PRO A 53 -24.46 28.54 -20.84
CA PRO A 53 -24.46 29.39 -22.04
C PRO A 53 -23.65 28.81 -23.22
N LEU A 54 -22.94 27.68 -23.06
CA LEU A 54 -21.94 27.24 -24.03
C LEU A 54 -22.54 26.92 -25.41
N ALA A 55 -23.69 26.25 -25.47
CA ALA A 55 -24.30 25.86 -26.74
C ALA A 55 -24.79 27.07 -27.54
N SER A 56 -25.50 27.99 -26.89
CA SER A 56 -25.92 29.25 -27.52
C SER A 56 -24.71 30.09 -27.95
N ALA A 57 -23.69 30.23 -27.10
CA ALA A 57 -22.47 30.96 -27.46
C ALA A 57 -21.73 30.36 -28.65
N PHE A 58 -21.74 29.03 -28.80
CA PHE A 58 -21.20 28.34 -29.98
C PHE A 58 -22.03 28.65 -31.23
N ILE A 59 -23.35 28.46 -31.16
CA ILE A 59 -24.28 28.71 -32.28
C ILE A 59 -24.19 30.15 -32.80
N ASP A 60 -24.11 31.10 -31.87
CA ASP A 60 -24.14 32.55 -32.14
C ASP A 60 -22.76 33.14 -32.41
N ASN A 61 -21.70 32.34 -32.33
CA ASN A 61 -20.35 32.79 -32.68
C ASN A 61 -20.34 33.31 -34.13
N PRO A 62 -19.81 34.51 -34.43
CA PRO A 62 -19.83 35.08 -35.78
C PRO A 62 -19.22 34.17 -36.86
N SER A 63 -18.25 33.32 -36.50
CA SER A 63 -17.61 32.37 -37.40
C SER A 63 -18.45 31.11 -37.65
N ILE A 64 -19.40 30.81 -36.76
CA ILE A 64 -20.33 29.65 -36.84
C ILE A 64 -21.67 30.14 -37.38
N ASN A 65 -22.35 31.03 -36.66
CA ASN A 65 -23.54 31.76 -37.05
C ASN A 65 -24.60 30.89 -37.76
N ILE A 66 -25.18 29.94 -37.01
CA ILE A 66 -26.14 28.94 -37.54
C ILE A 66 -27.52 28.98 -36.87
N ARG A 67 -27.86 30.07 -36.16
CA ARG A 67 -29.16 30.18 -35.48
C ARG A 67 -30.32 30.29 -36.47
N GLU A 68 -31.36 29.49 -36.22
CA GLU A 68 -32.52 29.30 -37.10
C GLU A 68 -33.83 29.31 -36.30
N ASN A 69 -33.87 30.08 -35.20
CA ASN A 69 -35.06 30.25 -34.40
C ASN A 69 -35.26 31.69 -33.95
N ASN A 70 -36.46 31.98 -33.45
CA ASN A 70 -36.85 33.31 -32.96
C ASN A 70 -36.68 34.40 -34.04
N GLY A 71 -36.97 34.06 -35.30
CA GLY A 71 -36.85 34.98 -36.44
C GLY A 71 -35.42 35.23 -36.92
N ASN A 72 -34.47 34.35 -36.56
CA ASN A 72 -33.12 34.35 -37.14
C ASN A 72 -33.06 33.28 -38.24
N ASP A 73 -32.41 33.61 -39.34
CA ASP A 73 -32.30 32.78 -40.56
C ASP A 73 -30.82 32.59 -40.96
N ASN A 74 -29.92 32.46 -39.98
CA ASN A 74 -28.49 32.68 -40.19
C ASN A 74 -27.81 31.60 -41.05
N LEU A 75 -28.16 30.33 -40.84
CA LEU A 75 -27.73 29.21 -41.67
C LEU A 75 -28.33 29.32 -43.08
N ILE A 76 -29.64 29.47 -43.25
CA ILE A 76 -30.27 29.53 -44.57
C ILE A 76 -29.82 30.75 -45.38
N ASN A 77 -29.51 31.88 -44.73
CA ASN A 77 -28.91 33.06 -45.36
C ASN A 77 -27.46 32.80 -45.80
N ALA A 78 -26.71 32.01 -45.05
CA ALA A 78 -25.35 31.62 -45.42
C ALA A 78 -25.32 30.60 -46.58
N LEU A 79 -26.36 29.77 -46.72
CA LEU A 79 -26.42 28.74 -47.76
C LEU A 79 -26.83 29.29 -49.12
N LEU A 80 -27.89 30.08 -49.21
CA LEU A 80 -28.37 30.61 -50.49
C LEU A 80 -29.17 31.90 -50.25
N ASN A 81 -29.02 32.86 -51.16
CA ASN A 81 -29.84 34.08 -51.14
C ASN A 81 -31.31 33.76 -51.47
N LYS A 82 -32.23 34.33 -50.70
CA LYS A 82 -33.66 34.25 -50.95
C LYS A 82 -34.04 34.65 -52.37
N ASN A 83 -33.41 35.72 -52.88
CA ASN A 83 -33.72 36.25 -54.20
C ASN A 83 -32.85 35.58 -55.28
N PRO A 84 -33.45 35.12 -56.39
CA PRO A 84 -32.70 34.68 -57.57
C PRO A 84 -31.76 35.78 -58.11
N GLN A 85 -30.67 35.39 -58.77
CA GLN A 85 -29.70 36.34 -59.31
C GLN A 85 -30.28 37.25 -60.41
N ASN A 86 -31.19 36.70 -61.22
CA ASN A 86 -31.86 37.42 -62.29
C ASN A 86 -33.38 37.37 -62.03
N GLN A 87 -34.06 38.48 -62.26
CA GLN A 87 -35.52 38.52 -62.27
C GLN A 87 -36.07 38.02 -63.62
N PHE A 88 -37.33 37.59 -63.62
CA PHE A 88 -38.04 37.24 -64.83
C PHE A 88 -38.09 38.45 -65.77
N PRO A 89 -37.70 38.31 -67.05
CA PRO A 89 -37.72 39.42 -68.00
C PRO A 89 -39.14 39.91 -68.28
N ASN A 90 -39.24 41.13 -68.80
CA ASN A 90 -40.52 41.70 -69.22
C ASN A 90 -41.15 40.85 -70.34
N ILE A 91 -42.48 40.70 -70.30
CA ILE A 91 -43.23 39.89 -71.27
C ILE A 91 -43.50 40.70 -72.53
N ASP A 92 -42.66 40.54 -73.54
CA ASP A 92 -42.85 41.17 -74.85
C ASP A 92 -43.75 40.31 -75.76
N ASP A 93 -43.50 39.00 -75.83
CA ASP A 93 -44.24 38.03 -76.64
C ASP A 93 -45.01 37.01 -75.77
N ILE A 94 -46.28 36.82 -76.08
CA ILE A 94 -47.24 35.97 -75.36
C ILE A 94 -47.46 34.61 -76.02
N THR A 95 -46.92 34.39 -77.24
CA THR A 95 -47.17 33.16 -78.01
C THR A 95 -46.48 31.92 -77.45
N ASP A 96 -45.35 32.09 -76.76
CA ASP A 96 -44.54 31.01 -76.16
C ASP A 96 -44.32 31.17 -74.65
N LEU A 97 -45.24 31.86 -73.98
CA LEU A 97 -45.06 32.34 -72.60
C LEU A 97 -44.82 31.22 -71.57
N ALA A 98 -45.51 30.09 -71.73
CA ALA A 98 -45.35 28.94 -70.84
C ALA A 98 -43.92 28.35 -70.92
N ASN A 99 -43.35 28.24 -72.12
CA ASN A 99 -41.99 27.72 -72.29
C ASN A 99 -40.94 28.70 -71.77
N GLN A 100 -41.14 30.01 -71.96
CA GLN A 100 -40.25 31.04 -71.42
C GLN A 100 -40.22 31.02 -69.88
N ILE A 101 -41.39 30.93 -69.23
CA ILE A 101 -41.51 30.83 -67.77
C ILE A 101 -40.84 29.54 -67.27
N ASN A 102 -41.12 28.40 -67.91
CA ASN A 102 -40.51 27.12 -67.53
C ASN A 102 -38.98 27.15 -67.70
N ALA A 103 -38.47 27.71 -68.80
CA ALA A 103 -37.04 27.86 -69.04
C ALA A 103 -36.38 28.74 -67.96
N TYR A 104 -37.02 29.85 -67.58
CA TYR A 104 -36.54 30.70 -66.50
C TYR A 104 -36.53 29.97 -65.16
N LEU A 105 -37.64 29.36 -64.73
CA LEU A 105 -37.72 28.64 -63.45
C LEU A 105 -36.72 27.49 -63.38
N ASN A 106 -36.53 26.74 -64.48
CA ASN A 106 -35.50 25.69 -64.57
C ASN A 106 -34.07 26.26 -64.44
N SER A 107 -33.81 27.46 -65.00
CA SER A 107 -32.51 28.12 -64.87
C SER A 107 -32.24 28.60 -63.45
N VAL A 108 -33.27 29.11 -62.75
CA VAL A 108 -33.21 29.47 -61.32
C VAL A 108 -32.88 28.23 -60.51
N GLU A 109 -33.58 27.12 -60.76
CA GLU A 109 -33.39 25.87 -60.05
C GLU A 109 -31.95 25.35 -60.16
N LYS A 110 -31.44 25.28 -61.40
CA LYS A 110 -30.08 24.82 -61.69
C LYS A 110 -29.00 25.71 -61.05
N THR A 111 -29.19 27.03 -61.10
CA THR A 111 -28.23 27.99 -60.53
C THR A 111 -28.22 27.90 -59.00
N ALA A 112 -29.41 27.78 -58.39
CA ALA A 112 -29.55 27.58 -56.95
C ALA A 112 -28.87 26.28 -56.50
N ASP A 113 -29.07 25.16 -57.20
CA ASP A 113 -28.46 23.87 -56.85
C ASP A 113 -26.92 23.91 -56.85
N GLN A 114 -26.33 24.56 -57.85
CA GLN A 114 -24.87 24.69 -57.94
C GLN A 114 -24.31 25.56 -56.80
N ALA A 115 -24.97 26.69 -56.51
CA ALA A 115 -24.54 27.60 -55.45
C ALA A 115 -24.68 26.97 -54.06
N ILE A 116 -25.84 26.36 -53.77
CA ILE A 116 -26.16 25.83 -52.44
C ILE A 116 -25.34 24.59 -52.09
N THR A 117 -25.01 23.74 -53.08
CA THR A 117 -24.17 22.56 -52.85
C THR A 117 -22.75 22.94 -52.41
N LEU A 118 -22.18 23.99 -53.02
CA LEU A 118 -20.84 24.46 -52.67
C LEU A 118 -20.82 25.17 -51.30
N SER A 119 -21.80 26.02 -51.03
CA SER A 119 -21.90 26.75 -49.77
C SER A 119 -22.19 25.81 -48.59
N GLU A 120 -23.09 24.83 -48.73
CA GLU A 120 -23.39 23.83 -47.70
C GLU A 120 -22.13 23.04 -47.32
N LYS A 121 -21.41 22.51 -48.31
CA LYS A 121 -20.20 21.74 -48.07
C LYS A 121 -19.13 22.55 -47.33
N THR A 122 -18.92 23.79 -47.76
CA THR A 122 -17.91 24.68 -47.16
C THR A 122 -18.30 25.03 -45.72
N LYS A 123 -19.54 25.48 -45.52
CA LYS A 123 -20.06 25.85 -44.20
C LYS A 123 -20.03 24.67 -43.23
N TYR A 124 -20.39 23.47 -43.69
CA TYR A 124 -20.39 22.28 -42.86
C TYR A 124 -18.99 21.92 -42.39
N SER A 125 -18.01 21.92 -43.30
CA SER A 125 -16.61 21.67 -42.97
C SER A 125 -16.08 22.66 -41.92
N ASP A 126 -16.39 23.94 -42.06
CA ASP A 126 -15.95 24.99 -41.12
C ASP A 126 -16.57 24.81 -39.74
N VAL A 127 -17.88 24.52 -39.67
CA VAL A 127 -18.60 24.33 -38.40
C VAL A 127 -18.13 23.07 -37.68
N VAL A 128 -17.90 21.96 -38.39
CA VAL A 128 -17.36 20.72 -37.79
C VAL A 128 -15.94 20.93 -37.27
N SER A 129 -15.09 21.67 -37.99
CA SER A 129 -13.75 22.00 -37.51
C SER A 129 -13.79 22.81 -36.22
N GLN A 130 -14.66 23.84 -36.16
CA GLN A 130 -14.83 24.66 -34.97
C GLN A 130 -15.44 23.88 -33.79
N LEU A 131 -16.36 22.94 -34.07
CA LEU A 131 -16.92 22.05 -33.04
C LEU A 131 -15.82 21.20 -32.40
N LYS A 132 -14.94 20.60 -33.22
CA LYS A 132 -13.81 19.79 -32.74
C LYS A 132 -12.85 20.62 -31.88
N GLU A 133 -12.50 21.82 -32.32
CA GLU A 133 -11.62 22.73 -31.56
C GLU A 133 -12.25 23.10 -30.22
N PHE A 134 -13.53 23.48 -30.22
CA PHE A 134 -14.27 23.83 -29.02
C PHE A 134 -14.33 22.67 -28.00
N ILE A 135 -14.66 21.46 -28.46
CA ILE A 135 -14.70 20.26 -27.62
C ILE A 135 -13.32 19.97 -27.04
N THR A 136 -12.28 19.98 -27.87
CA THR A 136 -10.90 19.69 -27.43
C THR A 136 -10.44 20.69 -26.37
N LYS A 137 -10.68 21.99 -26.59
CA LYS A 137 -10.34 23.03 -25.62
C LYS A 137 -11.12 22.88 -24.32
N SER A 138 -12.42 22.61 -24.41
CA SER A 138 -13.31 22.51 -23.24
C SER A 138 -13.02 21.28 -22.38
N LEU A 139 -12.66 20.15 -23.01
CA LEU A 139 -12.24 18.94 -22.28
C LEU A 139 -10.94 19.14 -21.50
N ASN A 140 -10.06 20.02 -21.98
CA ASN A 140 -8.79 20.35 -21.37
C ASN A 140 -8.91 21.53 -20.38
N ALA A 141 -9.98 21.57 -19.60
CA ALA A 141 -10.23 22.57 -18.57
C ALA A 141 -10.78 21.92 -17.28
N ASN A 142 -10.91 22.72 -16.21
CA ASN A 142 -11.69 22.31 -15.04
C ASN A 142 -13.10 21.92 -15.47
N HIS A 143 -13.68 20.88 -14.85
CA HIS A 143 -15.03 20.42 -15.18
C HIS A 143 -15.22 19.99 -16.65
N GLY A 144 -14.13 19.76 -17.39
CA GLY A 144 -14.18 19.67 -18.85
C GLY A 144 -15.09 18.58 -19.41
N ILE A 145 -15.10 17.38 -18.80
CA ILE A 145 -15.93 16.25 -19.28
C ILE A 145 -17.41 16.54 -19.00
N GLY A 146 -17.73 17.01 -17.79
CA GLY A 146 -19.11 17.39 -17.42
C GLY A 146 -19.63 18.51 -18.31
N ASN A 147 -18.86 19.58 -18.47
CA ASN A 147 -19.25 20.75 -19.27
C ASN A 147 -19.46 20.39 -20.75
N VAL A 148 -18.61 19.54 -21.32
CA VAL A 148 -18.78 19.09 -22.71
C VAL A 148 -20.00 18.18 -22.87
N LYS A 149 -20.27 17.31 -21.90
CA LYS A 149 -21.49 16.50 -21.90
C LYS A 149 -22.75 17.38 -21.92
N HIS A 150 -22.81 18.39 -21.06
CA HIS A 150 -23.92 19.36 -21.02
C HIS A 150 -24.03 20.12 -22.35
N PHE A 151 -22.92 20.71 -22.81
CA PHE A 151 -22.84 21.44 -24.07
C PHE A 151 -23.37 20.64 -25.27
N LEU A 152 -22.96 19.37 -25.42
CA LEU A 152 -23.40 18.52 -26.51
C LEU A 152 -24.90 18.19 -26.40
N GLY A 153 -25.42 18.04 -25.17
CA GLY A 153 -26.85 17.87 -24.91
C GLY A 153 -27.67 19.07 -25.41
N ASP A 154 -27.32 20.25 -24.93
CA ASP A 154 -27.99 21.50 -25.29
C ASP A 154 -27.86 21.82 -26.79
N LEU A 155 -26.67 21.62 -27.36
CA LEU A 155 -26.43 21.85 -28.78
C LEU A 155 -27.36 20.97 -29.62
N LYS A 156 -27.46 19.67 -29.30
CA LYS A 156 -28.37 18.76 -29.99
C LYS A 156 -29.83 19.20 -29.88
N GLU A 157 -30.26 19.66 -28.69
CA GLU A 157 -31.61 20.17 -28.49
C GLU A 157 -31.88 21.39 -29.37
N GLN A 158 -30.99 22.39 -29.36
CA GLN A 158 -31.12 23.58 -30.21
C GLN A 158 -31.15 23.23 -31.71
N LEU A 159 -30.26 22.35 -32.17
CA LEU A 159 -30.24 21.91 -33.58
C LEU A 159 -31.54 21.17 -33.97
N THR A 160 -32.13 20.42 -33.04
CA THR A 160 -33.41 19.73 -33.26
C THR A 160 -34.57 20.73 -33.36
N ILE A 161 -34.54 21.79 -32.54
CA ILE A 161 -35.52 22.89 -32.63
C ILE A 161 -35.43 23.56 -34.00
N PHE A 162 -34.21 23.90 -34.45
CA PHE A 162 -33.96 24.51 -35.77
C PHE A 162 -34.47 23.62 -36.90
N PHE A 163 -34.18 22.32 -36.83
CA PHE A 163 -34.65 21.36 -37.83
C PHE A 163 -36.18 21.33 -37.93
N LYS A 164 -36.85 21.31 -36.78
CA LYS A 164 -38.32 21.24 -36.72
C LYS A 164 -38.97 22.51 -37.26
N GLU A 165 -38.44 23.68 -36.91
CA GLU A 165 -38.88 24.97 -37.45
C GLU A 165 -38.77 24.99 -38.99
N MET A 166 -37.63 24.57 -39.54
CA MET A 166 -37.46 24.47 -41.00
C MET A 166 -38.40 23.48 -41.67
N ASP A 167 -38.74 22.37 -41.00
CA ASP A 167 -39.64 21.36 -41.54
C ASP A 167 -41.06 21.92 -41.70
N GLU A 168 -41.54 22.62 -40.66
CA GLU A 168 -42.84 23.30 -40.67
C GLU A 168 -42.90 24.40 -41.73
N GLU A 169 -41.84 25.21 -41.86
CA GLU A 169 -41.78 26.26 -42.88
C GLU A 169 -41.67 25.71 -44.30
N GLU A 170 -40.91 24.63 -44.53
CA GLU A 170 -40.80 24.00 -45.84
C GLU A 170 -42.15 23.51 -46.35
N GLU A 171 -42.97 22.89 -45.49
CA GLU A 171 -44.33 22.48 -45.86
C GLU A 171 -45.18 23.67 -46.30
N SER A 172 -45.02 24.83 -45.64
CA SER A 172 -45.72 26.07 -46.01
C SER A 172 -45.30 26.53 -47.42
N PHE A 173 -44.00 26.56 -47.71
CA PHE A 173 -43.50 26.95 -49.02
C PHE A 173 -43.84 25.94 -50.12
N ILE A 174 -43.91 24.64 -49.83
CA ILE A 174 -44.37 23.62 -50.79
C ILE A 174 -45.83 23.88 -51.18
N LYS A 175 -46.69 24.21 -50.21
CA LYS A 175 -48.09 24.60 -50.48
C LYS A 175 -48.16 25.90 -51.29
N GLU A 176 -47.35 26.89 -50.93
CA GLU A 176 -47.27 28.16 -51.68
C GLU A 176 -46.82 27.93 -53.14
N LYS A 177 -45.83 27.05 -53.37
CA LYS A 177 -45.35 26.68 -54.69
C LYS A 177 -46.48 26.12 -55.57
N GLN A 178 -47.29 25.21 -55.03
CA GLN A 178 -48.43 24.63 -55.75
C GLN A 178 -49.51 25.68 -56.06
N ASN A 179 -49.78 26.58 -55.11
CA ASN A 179 -50.74 27.67 -55.32
C ASN A 179 -50.27 28.64 -56.41
N ASN A 180 -49.00 29.02 -56.37
CA ASN A 180 -48.38 29.90 -57.36
C ASN A 180 -48.34 29.22 -58.75
N GLU A 181 -48.04 27.93 -58.85
CA GLU A 181 -48.10 27.17 -60.12
C GLU A 181 -49.49 27.21 -60.76
N ASN A 182 -50.54 26.97 -59.97
CA ASN A 182 -51.93 27.05 -60.43
C ASN A 182 -52.31 28.48 -60.84
N ALA A 183 -51.88 29.50 -60.05
CA ALA A 183 -52.13 30.90 -60.36
C ALA A 183 -51.44 31.34 -61.67
N ILE A 184 -50.18 30.96 -61.86
CA ILE A 184 -49.42 31.21 -63.10
C ILE A 184 -50.13 30.58 -64.28
N LYS A 185 -50.57 29.31 -64.17
CA LYS A 185 -51.30 28.63 -65.25
C LYS A 185 -52.59 29.35 -65.61
N ASN A 186 -53.40 29.72 -64.63
CA ASN A 186 -54.66 30.44 -64.85
C ASN A 186 -54.43 31.82 -65.47
N GLU A 187 -53.39 32.55 -65.04
CA GLU A 187 -53.07 33.88 -65.58
C GLU A 187 -52.54 33.80 -67.03
N ILE A 188 -51.75 32.76 -67.37
CA ILE A 188 -51.35 32.49 -68.76
C ILE A 188 -52.59 32.24 -69.63
N GLU A 189 -53.52 31.37 -69.20
CA GLU A 189 -54.76 31.07 -69.93
C GLU A 189 -55.62 32.34 -70.11
N SER A 190 -55.74 33.16 -69.06
CA SER A 190 -56.44 34.45 -69.09
C SER A 190 -55.82 35.42 -70.10
N LEU A 191 -54.50 35.61 -70.05
CA LEU A 191 -53.75 36.47 -70.96
C LEU A 191 -53.87 36.01 -72.42
N GLN A 192 -53.80 34.71 -72.68
CA GLN A 192 -53.98 34.14 -74.02
C GLN A 192 -55.41 34.37 -74.55
N ASN A 193 -56.43 34.27 -73.68
CA ASN A 193 -57.82 34.53 -74.07
C ASN A 193 -58.08 36.01 -74.39
N ILE A 194 -57.55 36.94 -73.57
CA ILE A 194 -57.78 38.39 -73.71
C ILE A 194 -57.03 38.98 -74.91
N SER A 195 -55.92 38.35 -75.32
CA SER A 195 -55.05 38.82 -76.39
C SER A 195 -55.52 38.45 -77.81
N THR A 196 -56.65 37.76 -77.96
CA THR A 196 -57.20 37.38 -79.27
C THR A 196 -58.18 38.41 -79.84
N GLY A 197 -58.02 38.76 -81.12
CA GLY A 197 -58.97 39.58 -81.90
C GLY A 197 -58.99 41.10 -81.59
N LEU A 198 -60.05 41.78 -82.03
CA LEU A 198 -60.28 43.24 -81.85
C LEU A 198 -60.29 43.69 -80.37
N ALA A 199 -60.42 42.76 -79.42
CA ALA A 199 -60.42 43.02 -77.99
C ALA A 199 -59.04 43.41 -77.43
N SER A 200 -57.93 42.99 -78.07
CA SER A 200 -56.57 43.32 -77.61
C SER A 200 -56.23 44.80 -77.79
N PHE A 201 -56.80 45.44 -78.83
CA PHE A 201 -56.61 46.86 -79.11
C PHE A 201 -57.34 47.76 -78.09
N LEU A 202 -58.50 47.31 -77.59
CA LEU A 202 -59.33 48.08 -76.64
C LEU A 202 -58.93 47.86 -75.17
N LYS A 203 -58.15 46.81 -74.85
CA LYS A 203 -57.79 46.42 -73.47
C LYS A 203 -56.28 46.51 -73.16
N LYS A 204 -55.55 47.39 -73.86
CA LYS A 204 -54.09 47.51 -73.77
C LYS A 204 -53.56 47.74 -72.34
N SER A 205 -54.26 48.56 -71.52
CA SER A 205 -53.89 48.76 -70.10
C SER A 205 -53.99 47.47 -69.29
N SER A 206 -55.13 46.78 -69.39
CA SER A 206 -55.38 45.52 -68.66
C SER A 206 -54.44 44.40 -69.09
N ILE A 207 -54.02 44.35 -70.36
CA ILE A 207 -53.02 43.39 -70.84
C ILE A 207 -51.64 43.67 -70.22
N ASN A 208 -51.24 44.94 -70.13
CA ASN A 208 -49.98 45.31 -69.51
C ASN A 208 -49.99 45.03 -68.00
N GLU A 209 -51.07 45.35 -67.30
CA GLU A 209 -51.25 45.05 -65.86
C GLU A 209 -51.19 43.54 -65.59
N SER A 210 -51.86 42.71 -66.41
CA SER A 210 -51.76 41.24 -66.28
C SER A 210 -50.36 40.71 -66.61
N LYS A 211 -49.64 41.31 -67.57
CA LYS A 211 -48.23 40.96 -67.85
C LYS A 211 -47.32 41.26 -66.66
N GLU A 212 -47.47 42.42 -66.04
CA GLU A 212 -46.74 42.80 -64.82
C GLU A 212 -47.09 41.85 -63.66
N GLY A 213 -48.39 41.59 -63.43
CA GLY A 213 -48.86 40.67 -62.40
C GLY A 213 -48.36 39.23 -62.60
N LEU A 214 -48.31 38.74 -63.85
CA LEU A 214 -47.71 37.44 -64.16
C LEU A 214 -46.20 37.43 -63.91
N GLY A 215 -45.48 38.49 -64.27
CA GLY A 215 -44.06 38.64 -63.97
C GLY A 215 -43.78 38.59 -62.47
N ASP A 216 -44.60 39.27 -61.66
CA ASP A 216 -44.52 39.24 -60.19
C ASP A 216 -44.81 37.85 -59.62
N LEU A 217 -45.82 37.14 -60.16
CA LEU A 217 -46.12 35.75 -59.76
C LEU A 217 -44.98 34.79 -60.10
N VAL A 218 -44.36 34.93 -61.27
CA VAL A 218 -43.22 34.10 -61.69
C VAL A 218 -41.98 34.40 -60.83
N ASN A 219 -41.74 35.68 -60.48
CA ASN A 219 -40.68 36.06 -59.55
C ASN A 219 -40.94 35.54 -58.13
N ARG A 220 -42.20 35.58 -57.66
CA ARG A 220 -42.58 34.98 -56.37
C ARG A 220 -42.35 33.47 -56.38
N GLN A 221 -42.75 32.78 -57.44
CA GLN A 221 -42.48 31.35 -57.62
C GLN A 221 -40.98 31.04 -57.59
N ALA A 222 -40.14 31.85 -58.23
CA ALA A 222 -38.69 31.70 -58.19
C ALA A 222 -38.11 31.89 -56.78
N ILE A 223 -38.62 32.85 -56.00
CA ILE A 223 -38.29 33.02 -54.58
C ILE A 223 -38.72 31.79 -53.77
N THR A 224 -39.96 31.29 -53.97
CA THR A 224 -40.46 30.08 -53.30
C THR A 224 -39.58 28.86 -53.58
N ILE A 225 -39.10 28.68 -54.82
CA ILE A 225 -38.16 27.61 -55.18
C ILE A 225 -36.85 27.73 -54.37
N ASN A 226 -36.28 28.94 -54.26
CA ASN A 226 -35.09 29.16 -53.45
C ASN A 226 -35.36 28.89 -51.96
N GLU A 227 -36.50 29.34 -51.42
CA GLU A 227 -36.88 29.12 -50.02
C GLU A 227 -37.02 27.63 -49.66
N ILE A 228 -37.57 26.82 -50.57
CA ILE A 228 -37.62 25.35 -50.40
C ILE A 228 -36.20 24.78 -50.41
N LYS A 229 -35.37 25.13 -51.40
CA LYS A 229 -33.99 24.59 -51.49
C LYS A 229 -33.15 24.95 -50.26
N ARG A 230 -33.27 26.19 -49.77
CA ARG A 230 -32.61 26.67 -48.55
C ARG A 230 -32.90 25.75 -47.36
N ARG A 231 -34.18 25.42 -47.13
CA ARG A 231 -34.62 24.56 -46.02
C ARG A 231 -34.22 23.10 -46.21
N VAL A 232 -34.37 22.56 -47.42
CA VAL A 232 -33.95 21.18 -47.71
C VAL A 232 -32.45 20.98 -47.41
N PHE A 233 -31.59 21.87 -47.89
CA PHE A 233 -30.15 21.77 -47.65
C PHE A 233 -29.77 22.11 -46.20
N ALA A 234 -30.44 23.07 -45.57
CA ALA A 234 -30.21 23.37 -44.16
C ALA A 234 -30.63 22.20 -43.24
N LYS A 235 -31.75 21.52 -43.51
CA LYS A 235 -32.13 20.30 -42.81
C LYS A 235 -31.09 19.19 -43.00
N GLN A 236 -30.58 18.97 -44.21
CA GLN A 236 -29.49 18.03 -44.46
C GLN A 236 -28.22 18.38 -43.68
N PHE A 237 -27.85 19.66 -43.66
CA PHE A 237 -26.74 20.17 -42.86
C PHE A 237 -26.95 19.86 -41.37
N LEU A 238 -28.12 20.18 -40.82
CA LEU A 238 -28.46 19.98 -39.42
C LEU A 238 -28.46 18.49 -39.06
N THR A 239 -29.01 17.62 -39.90
CA THR A 239 -28.95 16.16 -39.71
C THR A 239 -27.50 15.68 -39.59
N LYS A 240 -26.63 16.05 -40.53
CA LYS A 240 -25.21 15.67 -40.49
C LYS A 240 -24.49 16.23 -39.26
N LEU A 241 -24.86 17.42 -38.79
CA LEU A 241 -24.25 18.02 -37.61
C LEU A 241 -24.74 17.36 -36.32
N ILE A 242 -26.03 17.02 -36.24
CA ILE A 242 -26.61 16.24 -35.14
C ILE A 242 -25.93 14.86 -35.05
N ASP A 243 -25.68 14.19 -36.19
CA ASP A 243 -24.96 12.92 -36.22
C ASP A 243 -23.53 13.08 -35.66
N ASN A 244 -22.82 14.13 -36.05
CA ASN A 244 -21.48 14.42 -35.51
C ASN A 244 -21.52 14.70 -34.00
N VAL A 245 -22.54 15.41 -33.51
CA VAL A 245 -22.75 15.64 -32.07
C VAL A 245 -23.03 14.32 -31.34
N ASN A 246 -23.81 13.40 -31.93
CA ASN A 246 -24.08 12.07 -31.36
C ASN A 246 -22.81 11.21 -31.26
N ASP A 247 -21.93 11.28 -32.26
CA ASP A 247 -20.63 10.60 -32.22
C ASP A 247 -19.80 11.10 -31.04
N TYR A 248 -19.70 12.43 -30.87
CA TYR A 248 -19.03 13.02 -29.71
C TYR A 248 -19.71 12.64 -28.39
N GLN A 249 -21.05 12.63 -28.30
CA GLN A 249 -21.75 12.17 -27.10
C GLN A 249 -21.37 10.73 -26.72
N THR A 250 -21.21 9.85 -27.71
CA THR A 250 -20.78 8.46 -27.52
C THR A 250 -19.34 8.37 -27.00
N THR A 251 -18.43 9.16 -27.59
CA THR A 251 -17.04 9.29 -27.10
C THR A 251 -17.00 9.79 -25.66
N ILE A 252 -17.75 10.84 -25.33
CA ILE A 252 -17.81 11.40 -23.97
C ILE A 252 -18.40 10.39 -22.98
N ALA A 253 -19.46 9.66 -23.33
CA ALA A 253 -20.01 8.60 -22.49
C ALA A 253 -18.97 7.50 -22.20
N THR A 254 -18.17 7.14 -23.19
CA THR A 254 -17.05 6.19 -23.03
C THR A 254 -15.99 6.73 -22.08
N LEU A 255 -15.60 7.99 -22.23
CA LEU A 255 -14.65 8.64 -21.32
C LEU A 255 -15.16 8.68 -19.87
N ILE A 256 -16.44 9.04 -19.67
CA ILE A 256 -17.08 9.04 -18.34
C ILE A 256 -17.00 7.64 -17.71
N SER A 257 -17.34 6.59 -18.47
CA SER A 257 -17.29 5.22 -17.99
C SER A 257 -15.87 4.81 -17.55
N LYS A 258 -14.87 5.06 -18.40
CA LYS A 258 -13.47 4.72 -18.08
C LYS A 258 -12.95 5.48 -16.86
N LEU A 259 -13.19 6.78 -16.79
CA LEU A 259 -12.74 7.60 -15.66
C LEU A 259 -13.42 7.17 -14.36
N THR A 260 -14.70 6.80 -14.41
CA THR A 260 -15.42 6.25 -13.25
C THR A 260 -14.78 4.95 -12.77
N GLN A 261 -14.46 4.03 -13.68
CA GLN A 261 -13.77 2.77 -13.34
C GLN A 261 -12.38 3.01 -12.75
N VAL A 262 -11.61 3.96 -13.29
CA VAL A 262 -10.29 4.34 -12.73
C VAL A 262 -10.43 4.93 -11.32
N LYS A 263 -11.45 5.75 -11.07
CA LYS A 263 -11.75 6.29 -9.74
C LYS A 263 -12.18 5.19 -8.76
N GLU A 264 -12.99 4.23 -9.19
CA GLU A 264 -13.40 3.09 -8.38
C GLU A 264 -12.22 2.18 -8.03
N SER A 265 -11.32 1.92 -8.98
CA SER A 265 -10.05 1.21 -8.76
C SER A 265 -9.22 1.90 -7.66
N ALA A 266 -9.11 3.23 -7.73
CA ALA A 266 -8.42 4.04 -6.71
C ALA A 266 -8.99 3.83 -5.32
N THR A 267 -10.31 3.93 -5.24
CA THR A 267 -11.06 3.90 -3.98
C THR A 267 -10.98 2.52 -3.36
N SER A 268 -11.15 1.47 -4.17
CA SER A 268 -11.00 0.07 -3.76
C SER A 268 -9.60 -0.21 -3.21
N PHE A 269 -8.56 0.27 -3.89
CA PHE A 269 -7.18 0.10 -3.41
C PHE A 269 -6.95 0.79 -2.05
N VAL A 270 -7.39 2.05 -1.91
CA VAL A 270 -7.28 2.79 -0.63
C VAL A 270 -8.01 2.06 0.49
N ASN A 271 -9.23 1.59 0.24
CA ASN A 271 -10.03 0.86 1.23
C ASN A 271 -9.36 -0.47 1.63
N SER A 272 -8.77 -1.19 0.68
CA SER A 272 -8.06 -2.46 0.97
C SER A 272 -6.87 -2.24 1.91
N ILE A 273 -6.11 -1.17 1.71
CA ILE A 273 -4.97 -0.83 2.57
C ILE A 273 -5.46 -0.44 3.96
N ILE A 274 -6.47 0.41 4.07
CA ILE A 274 -7.03 0.85 5.36
C ILE A 274 -7.56 -0.35 6.15
N ASN A 275 -8.30 -1.25 5.51
CA ASN A 275 -8.85 -2.45 6.15
C ASN A 275 -7.74 -3.41 6.61
N SER A 276 -6.74 -3.68 5.76
CA SER A 276 -5.61 -4.55 6.12
C SER A 276 -4.78 -3.99 7.29
N THR A 277 -4.76 -2.66 7.44
CA THR A 277 -4.07 -1.95 8.52
C THR A 277 -4.83 -2.03 9.85
N ASN A 278 -6.16 -2.24 9.80
CA ASN A 278 -7.02 -2.32 10.98
C ASN A 278 -7.22 -3.75 11.51
N GLU A 279 -7.10 -4.78 10.66
CA GLU A 279 -7.53 -6.15 11.01
C GLU A 279 -6.53 -7.00 11.83
N LYS A 280 -5.25 -6.62 11.96
CA LYS A 280 -4.28 -7.42 12.73
C LYS A 280 -3.42 -6.59 13.66
N GLN A 281 -3.59 -6.81 14.96
CA GLN A 281 -2.66 -6.32 15.97
C GLN A 281 -1.32 -7.04 15.76
N LYS A 282 -0.29 -6.33 15.28
CA LYS A 282 1.03 -6.92 15.08
C LYS A 282 1.66 -7.20 16.45
N THR A 283 2.11 -8.44 16.66
CA THR A 283 2.63 -8.90 17.96
C THR A 283 3.83 -8.07 18.42
N PHE A 284 4.78 -7.81 17.52
CA PHE A 284 6.04 -7.13 17.83
C PHE A 284 6.17 -5.72 17.23
N ILE A 285 5.21 -5.30 16.39
CA ILE A 285 5.28 -4.03 15.67
C ILE A 285 4.25 -3.05 16.22
N ILE A 286 4.66 -1.80 16.39
CA ILE A 286 3.80 -0.66 16.66
C ILE A 286 3.77 0.23 15.41
N ASP A 287 2.61 0.35 14.79
CA ASP A 287 2.42 1.15 13.58
C ASP A 287 2.01 2.59 13.93
N LEU A 288 2.81 3.58 13.50
CA LEU A 288 2.53 5.00 13.71
C LEU A 288 1.79 5.67 12.55
N HIS A 289 1.78 5.07 11.35
CA HIS A 289 1.18 5.70 10.18
C HIS A 289 -0.33 5.92 10.30
N LYS A 290 -1.02 5.23 11.24
CA LYS A 290 -2.43 5.44 11.54
C LYS A 290 -2.73 6.87 12.02
N GLU A 291 -1.82 7.49 12.75
CA GLU A 291 -1.96 8.86 13.29
C GLU A 291 -2.01 9.92 12.17
N ASP A 292 -1.46 9.61 11.00
CA ASP A 292 -1.39 10.50 9.85
C ASP A 292 -2.39 10.12 8.73
N LEU A 293 -3.20 9.06 8.91
CA LEU A 293 -4.10 8.57 7.86
C LEU A 293 -5.13 9.63 7.44
N ASP A 294 -5.71 10.36 8.39
CA ASP A 294 -6.67 11.44 8.10
C ASP A 294 -6.01 12.66 7.42
N LYS A 295 -4.69 12.80 7.54
CA LYS A 295 -3.95 13.87 6.85
C LYS A 295 -3.78 13.59 5.35
N THR A 296 -4.08 12.36 4.90
CA THR A 296 -3.99 11.95 3.49
C THR A 296 -5.22 12.34 2.65
N TYR A 297 -6.22 13.01 3.21
CA TYR A 297 -7.30 13.61 2.41
C TYR A 297 -6.77 14.84 1.64
N ALA A 298 -7.22 14.97 0.40
CA ALA A 298 -6.91 16.12 -0.44
C ALA A 298 -7.61 17.37 0.10
N LYS A 299 -6.93 18.52 0.02
CA LYS A 299 -7.48 19.84 0.36
C LYS A 299 -7.58 20.69 -0.90
N ASP A 300 -8.36 21.76 -0.84
CA ASP A 300 -8.43 22.74 -1.91
C ASP A 300 -7.04 23.32 -2.18
N GLY A 301 -6.65 23.40 -3.46
CA GLY A 301 -5.33 23.86 -3.89
C GLY A 301 -4.22 22.81 -3.84
N ASP A 302 -4.48 21.58 -3.41
CA ASP A 302 -3.49 20.48 -3.45
C ASP A 302 -3.09 20.11 -4.90
N PHE A 303 -3.92 20.44 -5.90
CA PHE A 303 -3.66 20.21 -7.32
C PHE A 303 -4.34 21.27 -8.19
N LEU A 304 -3.82 21.45 -9.41
CA LEU A 304 -4.47 22.17 -10.49
C LEU A 304 -4.69 21.21 -11.68
N ILE A 305 -5.88 21.24 -12.29
CA ILE A 305 -6.18 20.43 -13.48
C ILE A 305 -5.37 20.90 -14.68
N ALA A 306 -5.12 22.21 -14.80
CA ALA A 306 -4.28 22.77 -15.85
C ALA A 306 -2.86 22.18 -15.84
N ASP A 307 -2.24 22.11 -14.65
CA ASP A 307 -0.90 21.51 -14.48
C ASP A 307 -0.91 20.02 -14.84
N PHE A 308 -1.97 19.31 -14.46
CA PHE A 308 -2.13 17.90 -14.83
C PHE A 308 -2.22 17.73 -16.35
N ILE A 309 -3.04 18.51 -17.03
CA ILE A 309 -3.22 18.46 -18.48
C ILE A 309 -1.90 18.74 -19.20
N ALA A 310 -1.15 19.74 -18.72
CA ALA A 310 0.17 20.05 -19.26
C ALA A 310 1.15 18.85 -19.20
N THR A 311 0.98 17.92 -18.25
CA THR A 311 1.88 16.76 -18.13
C THR A 311 1.77 15.72 -19.23
N PHE A 312 0.69 15.73 -20.01
CA PHE A 312 0.49 14.77 -21.10
C PHE A 312 0.17 15.42 -22.45
N ASN A 313 -0.07 16.73 -22.51
CA ASN A 313 -0.30 17.45 -23.77
C ASN A 313 0.87 17.34 -24.76
N ASP A 314 2.12 17.24 -24.27
CA ASP A 314 3.30 17.04 -25.14
C ASP A 314 3.37 15.62 -25.75
N THR A 315 2.55 14.69 -25.25
CA THR A 315 2.58 13.27 -25.62
C THR A 315 1.30 12.77 -26.29
N LEU A 316 0.21 13.54 -26.20
CA LEU A 316 -1.12 13.17 -26.68
C LEU A 316 -1.68 14.29 -27.55
N ASP A 317 -1.69 14.09 -28.87
CA ASP A 317 -2.08 15.08 -29.88
C ASP A 317 -3.48 15.67 -29.68
N ASN A 318 -4.41 14.94 -29.02
CA ASN A 318 -5.78 15.40 -28.75
C ASN A 318 -6.08 15.54 -27.25
N GLY A 319 -5.06 15.60 -26.38
CA GLY A 319 -5.23 15.71 -24.93
C GLY A 319 -6.18 14.64 -24.37
N MET A 320 -7.17 15.06 -23.56
CA MET A 320 -8.17 14.19 -22.93
C MET A 320 -9.01 13.34 -23.89
N LEU A 321 -9.24 13.77 -25.14
CA LEU A 321 -9.95 12.93 -26.13
C LEU A 321 -9.21 11.62 -26.41
N SER A 322 -7.89 11.63 -26.33
CA SER A 322 -7.06 10.45 -26.60
C SER A 322 -7.36 9.29 -25.64
N PHE A 323 -7.93 9.57 -24.46
CA PHE A 323 -8.28 8.55 -23.46
C PHE A 323 -9.37 7.58 -23.96
N GLU A 324 -10.13 7.95 -25.00
CA GLU A 324 -11.08 7.06 -25.66
C GLU A 324 -10.40 5.80 -26.20
N THR A 325 -9.15 5.92 -26.67
CA THR A 325 -8.40 4.80 -27.25
C THR A 325 -7.50 4.08 -26.24
N LEU A 326 -7.18 4.72 -25.12
CA LEU A 326 -6.31 4.17 -24.09
C LEU A 326 -7.02 3.13 -23.21
N LYS A 327 -6.26 2.15 -22.70
CA LYS A 327 -6.76 1.23 -21.68
C LYS A 327 -6.83 1.92 -20.31
N ASN A 328 -7.72 1.44 -19.44
CA ASN A 328 -7.91 2.00 -18.10
C ASN A 328 -6.61 2.06 -17.29
N GLU A 329 -5.74 1.05 -17.41
CA GLU A 329 -4.47 1.01 -16.69
C GLU A 329 -3.48 2.08 -17.19
N GLN A 330 -3.57 2.48 -18.46
CA GLN A 330 -2.76 3.56 -19.01
C GLN A 330 -3.26 4.90 -18.49
N ILE A 331 -4.58 5.10 -18.45
CA ILE A 331 -5.21 6.29 -17.88
C ILE A 331 -4.84 6.41 -16.39
N GLU A 332 -4.98 5.33 -15.62
CA GLU A 332 -4.59 5.30 -14.20
C GLU A 332 -3.12 5.67 -14.01
N LYS A 333 -2.21 5.14 -14.85
CA LYS A 333 -0.78 5.47 -14.79
C LYS A 333 -0.50 6.96 -15.01
N ILE A 334 -1.23 7.63 -15.90
CA ILE A 334 -1.07 9.07 -16.16
C ILE A 334 -1.42 9.87 -14.89
N PHE A 335 -2.61 9.63 -14.34
CA PHE A 335 -3.05 10.25 -13.08
C PHE A 335 -2.08 9.94 -11.92
N TRP A 336 -1.72 8.66 -11.77
CA TRP A 336 -0.84 8.19 -10.71
C TRP A 336 0.55 8.82 -10.76
N LYS A 337 1.14 8.94 -11.96
CA LYS A 337 2.47 9.55 -12.14
C LYS A 337 2.45 11.01 -11.69
N TYR A 338 1.41 11.75 -12.08
CA TYR A 338 1.23 13.14 -11.67
C TYR A 338 1.04 13.27 -10.15
N THR A 339 0.06 12.57 -9.58
CA THR A 339 -0.29 12.77 -8.16
C THR A 339 0.76 12.27 -7.19
N LYS A 340 1.56 11.26 -7.58
CA LYS A 340 2.71 10.81 -6.80
C LYS A 340 3.85 11.84 -6.77
N GLY A 341 3.92 12.71 -7.78
CA GLY A 341 4.88 13.81 -7.86
C GLY A 341 4.48 15.05 -7.06
N LEU A 342 3.26 15.11 -6.53
CA LEU A 342 2.79 16.27 -5.77
C LEU A 342 3.61 16.47 -4.48
N PRO A 343 3.87 17.72 -4.06
CA PRO A 343 4.69 18.02 -2.89
C PRO A 343 4.24 17.29 -1.62
N LYS A 344 2.93 17.19 -1.39
CA LYS A 344 2.36 16.53 -0.22
C LYS A 344 2.49 15.00 -0.26
N ALA A 345 2.41 14.38 -1.44
CA ALA A 345 2.69 12.96 -1.61
C ALA A 345 4.16 12.65 -1.27
N LEU A 346 5.08 13.49 -1.77
CA LEU A 346 6.51 13.38 -1.49
C LEU A 346 6.83 13.68 -0.01
N ALA A 347 6.12 14.62 0.61
CA ALA A 347 6.28 14.93 2.03
C ALA A 347 5.98 13.71 2.91
N PHE A 348 4.87 12.99 2.66
CA PHE A 348 4.61 11.73 3.38
C PHE A 348 5.71 10.70 3.17
N LYS A 349 6.15 10.50 1.93
CA LYS A 349 7.19 9.53 1.58
C LYS A 349 8.53 9.83 2.26
N ASN A 350 8.89 11.11 2.34
CA ASN A 350 10.17 11.57 2.87
C ASN A 350 10.15 11.82 4.38
N LYS A 351 8.97 11.78 5.03
CA LYS A 351 8.84 11.98 6.47
C LYS A 351 9.50 10.83 7.23
N SER A 352 10.44 11.16 8.11
CA SER A 352 11.11 10.18 8.96
C SER A 352 10.29 9.87 10.20
N ILE A 353 10.56 8.74 10.84
CA ILE A 353 9.93 8.39 12.12
C ILE A 353 10.28 9.40 13.23
N ASP A 354 11.47 10.00 13.20
CA ASP A 354 11.89 11.06 14.12
C ASP A 354 11.09 12.36 13.90
N ASP A 355 10.67 12.67 12.66
CA ASP A 355 9.77 13.81 12.40
C ASP A 355 8.39 13.55 13.02
N VAL A 356 7.86 12.34 12.81
CA VAL A 356 6.55 11.94 13.36
C VAL A 356 6.56 11.98 14.88
N LEU A 357 7.62 11.46 15.50
CA LEU A 357 7.75 11.42 16.96
C LEU A 357 7.91 12.82 17.57
N ARG A 358 8.53 13.78 16.86
CA ARG A 358 8.63 15.18 17.30
C ARG A 358 7.30 15.91 17.29
N ASP A 359 6.36 15.50 16.44
CA ASP A 359 5.00 16.06 16.41
C ASP A 359 4.12 15.56 17.58
N LEU A 360 4.56 14.53 18.31
CA LEU A 360 3.83 13.94 19.43
C LEU A 360 4.19 14.58 20.77
N SER A 361 3.26 14.53 21.73
CA SER A 361 3.53 15.00 23.09
C SER A 361 4.55 14.11 23.82
N PRO A 362 5.27 14.65 24.82
CA PRO A 362 6.18 13.86 25.66
C PRO A 362 5.51 12.66 26.34
N GLU A 363 4.25 12.79 26.75
CA GLU A 363 3.49 11.69 27.36
C GLU A 363 3.26 10.57 26.35
N LYS A 364 2.92 10.93 25.10
CA LYS A 364 2.64 9.95 24.05
C LYS A 364 3.90 9.20 23.62
N THR A 365 5.02 9.91 23.47
CA THR A 365 6.32 9.29 23.15
C THR A 365 6.78 8.34 24.26
N ASN A 366 6.58 8.69 25.53
CA ASN A 366 6.84 7.80 26.66
C ASN A 366 5.92 6.56 26.68
N GLU A 367 4.64 6.72 26.34
CA GLU A 367 3.70 5.60 26.20
C GLU A 367 4.16 4.62 25.11
N ILE A 368 4.63 5.15 23.97
CA ILE A 368 5.15 4.35 22.85
C ILE A 368 6.42 3.60 23.27
N ALA A 369 7.37 4.27 23.93
CA ALA A 369 8.60 3.65 24.42
C ALA A 369 8.29 2.51 25.41
N ASN A 370 7.36 2.70 26.34
CA ASN A 370 6.88 1.66 27.25
C ASN A 370 6.30 0.45 26.50
N LYS A 371 5.48 0.69 25.48
CA LYS A 371 4.92 -0.40 24.65
C LYS A 371 6.00 -1.14 23.87
N LEU A 372 7.03 -0.46 23.38
CA LEU A 372 8.16 -1.10 22.70
C LEU A 372 8.92 -2.02 23.66
N ILE A 373 9.22 -1.54 24.87
CA ILE A 373 9.87 -2.33 25.92
C ILE A 373 9.02 -3.57 26.24
N ALA A 374 7.73 -3.39 26.47
CA ALA A 374 6.81 -4.51 26.77
C ALA A 374 6.73 -5.53 25.62
N LYS A 375 6.68 -5.07 24.37
CA LYS A 375 6.65 -5.96 23.19
C LYS A 375 7.99 -6.64 22.90
N SER A 376 9.10 -6.13 23.45
CA SER A 376 10.44 -6.70 23.28
C SER A 376 10.75 -7.82 24.27
N HIS A 377 9.82 -8.24 25.12
CA HIS A 377 10.01 -9.39 26.00
C HIS A 377 10.37 -10.66 25.22
N ALA A 378 11.22 -11.52 25.80
CA ALA A 378 11.47 -12.83 25.22
C ALA A 378 10.16 -13.65 25.23
N LEU A 379 10.05 -14.58 24.29
CA LEU A 379 8.86 -15.43 24.15
C LEU A 379 8.66 -16.39 25.32
N TRP A 380 9.73 -16.75 26.01
CA TRP A 380 9.66 -17.62 27.17
C TRP A 380 9.33 -16.84 28.45
N GLN A 381 8.88 -17.54 29.47
CA GLN A 381 8.64 -16.95 30.78
C GLN A 381 9.51 -17.65 31.82
N GLN A 382 9.87 -16.91 32.86
CA GLN A 382 10.68 -17.43 33.96
C GLN A 382 9.86 -17.50 35.24
N SER A 383 10.07 -18.56 36.01
CA SER A 383 9.51 -18.75 37.34
C SER A 383 10.64 -19.13 38.29
N SER A 384 10.73 -18.43 39.42
CA SER A 384 11.72 -18.77 40.45
C SER A 384 11.43 -20.10 41.14
N LYS A 385 10.22 -20.67 40.95
CA LYS A 385 9.76 -21.95 41.54
C LYS A 385 10.05 -22.05 43.05
N GLY A 386 10.03 -20.92 43.76
CA GLY A 386 10.30 -20.82 45.21
C GLY A 386 11.77 -20.64 45.59
N TYR A 387 12.72 -20.64 44.65
CA TYR A 387 14.13 -20.39 44.91
C TYR A 387 14.45 -18.88 44.89
N ALA A 388 15.19 -18.40 45.89
CA ALA A 388 15.61 -17.00 45.93
C ALA A 388 16.74 -16.75 44.92
N ILE A 389 16.44 -16.04 43.83
CA ILE A 389 17.46 -15.51 42.92
C ILE A 389 18.00 -14.23 43.57
N GLY A 390 19.27 -14.22 43.96
CA GLY A 390 19.88 -13.15 44.75
C GLY A 390 20.03 -11.79 44.05
N GLN A 391 19.72 -11.69 42.75
CA GLN A 391 19.77 -10.45 41.97
C GLN A 391 18.60 -10.39 40.98
N GLN A 392 18.08 -9.18 40.71
CA GLN A 392 17.18 -8.94 39.59
C GLN A 392 17.86 -9.43 38.30
N LEU A 393 17.14 -10.20 37.49
CA LEU A 393 17.59 -10.57 36.14
C LEU A 393 17.94 -9.28 35.39
N PHE A 394 19.20 -9.16 34.98
CA PHE A 394 19.67 -8.00 34.22
C PHE A 394 19.10 -8.08 32.79
N ASP A 395 18.30 -7.09 32.40
CA ASP A 395 17.98 -6.89 30.99
C ASP A 395 19.03 -5.95 30.37
N TYR A 396 19.42 -6.25 29.14
CA TYR A 396 20.24 -5.38 28.31
C TYR A 396 19.42 -4.95 27.10
N PHE A 397 19.28 -3.64 26.89
CA PHE A 397 18.58 -3.10 25.72
C PHE A 397 19.55 -2.52 24.70
N VAL A 398 19.27 -2.81 23.43
CA VAL A 398 19.86 -2.10 22.30
C VAL A 398 18.73 -1.41 21.55
N ILE A 399 18.74 -0.09 21.54
CA ILE A 399 17.74 0.72 20.86
C ILE A 399 18.35 1.23 19.54
N GLY A 400 17.91 0.63 18.44
CA GLY A 400 18.22 1.06 17.08
C GLY A 400 17.38 2.26 16.68
N LEU A 401 18.01 3.41 16.47
CA LEU A 401 17.37 4.67 16.10
C LEU A 401 17.76 5.06 14.67
N PRO A 402 16.96 5.89 13.97
CA PRO A 402 17.27 6.35 12.62
C PRO A 402 18.62 7.05 12.54
N THR A 403 18.90 7.90 13.52
CA THR A 403 20.12 8.71 13.61
C THR A 403 20.67 8.73 15.03
N ALA A 404 21.96 9.05 15.16
CA ALA A 404 22.59 9.24 16.47
C ALA A 404 22.01 10.42 17.28
N ASN A 405 21.33 11.38 16.64
CA ASN A 405 20.77 12.57 17.27
C ASN A 405 19.25 12.48 17.50
N SER A 406 18.64 11.30 17.34
CA SER A 406 17.21 11.11 17.59
C SER A 406 16.86 11.53 19.02
N THR A 407 15.86 12.43 19.15
CA THR A 407 15.35 12.90 20.44
C THR A 407 14.54 11.85 21.18
N PHE A 408 14.10 10.79 20.48
CA PHE A 408 13.34 9.70 21.08
C PHE A 408 14.13 8.89 22.12
N LYS A 409 15.47 9.06 22.16
CA LYS A 409 16.35 8.53 23.21
C LYS A 409 15.86 8.87 24.61
N ASP A 410 15.38 10.10 24.80
CA ASP A 410 15.02 10.62 26.13
C ASP A 410 13.81 9.89 26.71
N SER A 411 12.91 9.36 25.86
CA SER A 411 11.75 8.57 26.30
C SER A 411 12.15 7.25 26.96
N PHE A 412 13.34 6.70 26.68
CA PHE A 412 13.82 5.45 27.30
C PHE A 412 14.57 5.68 28.62
N LYS A 413 15.20 6.84 28.81
CA LYS A 413 16.07 7.13 29.97
C LYS A 413 15.36 6.97 31.32
N ASN A 414 14.07 7.34 31.38
CA ASN A 414 13.29 7.28 32.61
C ASN A 414 12.63 5.92 32.85
N LEU A 415 12.54 5.07 31.83
CA LEU A 415 11.79 3.80 31.88
C LEU A 415 12.66 2.62 32.33
N VAL A 416 13.98 2.76 32.27
CA VAL A 416 14.94 1.66 32.42
C VAL A 416 16.05 2.03 33.42
N GLN A 417 15.74 2.85 34.43
CA GLN A 417 16.73 3.46 35.35
C GLN A 417 17.70 2.50 36.06
N ASN A 418 17.48 1.18 36.01
CA ASN A 418 18.34 0.15 36.60
C ASN A 418 18.86 -0.90 35.60
N GLN A 419 18.69 -0.71 34.28
CA GLN A 419 19.13 -1.67 33.26
C GLN A 419 20.01 -0.99 32.21
N ASN A 420 20.88 -1.76 31.57
CA ASN A 420 21.84 -1.23 30.62
C ASN A 420 21.14 -0.96 29.28
N ILE A 421 21.19 0.28 28.80
CA ILE A 421 20.69 0.66 27.47
C ILE A 421 21.86 1.14 26.61
N GLU A 422 21.99 0.57 25.42
CA GLU A 422 22.83 1.07 24.34
C GLU A 422 21.96 1.65 23.21
N TYR A 423 22.43 2.73 22.59
CA TYR A 423 21.75 3.36 21.45
C TYR A 423 22.62 3.24 20.20
N VAL A 424 22.05 2.69 19.12
CA VAL A 424 22.74 2.46 17.86
C VAL A 424 22.04 3.21 16.73
N SER A 425 22.80 3.89 15.87
CA SER A 425 22.27 4.52 14.66
C SER A 425 22.15 3.47 13.56
N THR A 426 20.94 3.16 13.11
CA THR A 426 20.67 2.15 12.07
C THR A 426 20.72 2.73 10.66
N GLY A 427 20.54 4.05 10.51
CA GLY A 427 20.37 4.70 9.20
C GLY A 427 19.02 4.42 8.54
N ILE A 428 18.14 3.64 9.19
CA ILE A 428 16.82 3.32 8.67
C ILE A 428 15.83 4.39 9.15
N HIS A 429 15.38 5.23 8.22
CA HIS A 429 14.65 6.46 8.49
C HIS A 429 13.19 6.25 8.95
N ASN A 430 12.62 5.06 8.74
CA ASN A 430 11.20 4.79 8.96
C ASN A 430 10.91 3.84 10.13
N LYS A 431 11.93 3.46 10.93
CA LYS A 431 11.74 2.55 12.06
C LYS A 431 12.64 2.86 13.26
N VAL A 432 12.17 2.45 14.44
CA VAL A 432 12.97 2.31 15.67
C VAL A 432 12.91 0.85 16.08
N ILE A 433 14.03 0.25 16.45
CA ILE A 433 14.10 -1.16 16.85
C ILE A 433 14.46 -1.20 18.33
N CYS A 434 13.65 -1.87 19.14
CA CYS A 434 13.96 -2.15 20.53
C CYS A 434 14.34 -3.63 20.64
N TYR A 435 15.60 -3.88 20.94
CA TYR A 435 16.10 -5.22 21.16
C TYR A 435 16.40 -5.41 22.64
N ARG A 436 15.97 -6.54 23.21
CA ARG A 436 16.15 -6.88 24.61
C ARG A 436 16.83 -8.24 24.73
N MET A 437 17.88 -8.27 25.54
CA MET A 437 18.50 -9.50 26.03
C MET A 437 18.16 -9.67 27.49
N GLU A 438 17.63 -10.83 27.85
CA GLU A 438 17.34 -11.18 29.24
C GLU A 438 18.54 -11.95 29.81
N ALA A 439 18.85 -11.72 31.10
CA ALA A 439 19.94 -12.40 31.79
C ALA A 439 19.82 -13.93 31.75
N ALA A 440 20.99 -14.56 31.88
CA ALA A 440 21.09 -16.02 31.96
C ALA A 440 20.29 -16.56 33.16
N SER A 441 19.42 -17.52 32.89
CA SER A 441 18.59 -18.21 33.87
C SER A 441 18.99 -19.70 33.92
N PRO A 442 18.93 -20.35 35.10
CA PRO A 442 18.98 -21.80 35.18
C PRO A 442 17.78 -22.41 34.43
N ILE A 443 18.03 -23.50 33.69
CA ILE A 443 17.00 -24.09 32.81
C ILE A 443 15.72 -24.52 33.55
N PHE A 444 15.81 -24.91 34.82
CA PHE A 444 14.64 -25.31 35.62
C PHE A 444 13.69 -24.15 35.92
N GLY A 445 14.18 -22.91 35.86
CA GLY A 445 13.40 -21.70 36.05
C GLY A 445 12.66 -21.26 34.80
N VAL A 446 12.97 -21.83 33.63
CA VAL A 446 12.23 -21.57 32.39
C VAL A 446 10.91 -22.34 32.45
N LEU A 447 9.79 -21.65 32.21
CA LEU A 447 8.47 -22.27 32.21
C LEU A 447 8.38 -23.38 31.15
N ASP A 448 7.54 -24.37 31.43
CA ASP A 448 7.33 -25.60 30.65
C ASP A 448 8.50 -26.60 30.56
N VAL A 449 9.70 -26.24 31.04
CA VAL A 449 10.83 -27.22 31.16
C VAL A 449 10.48 -28.37 32.11
N GLU A 450 9.67 -28.12 33.13
CA GLU A 450 9.14 -29.13 34.05
C GLU A 450 8.32 -30.22 33.33
N GLY A 451 7.67 -29.90 32.20
CA GLY A 451 6.97 -30.88 31.38
C GLY A 451 7.89 -32.01 30.91
N TYR A 452 9.10 -31.65 30.48
CA TYR A 452 10.12 -32.59 30.04
C TYR A 452 10.61 -33.50 31.18
N ALA A 453 10.73 -32.96 32.41
CA ALA A 453 11.06 -33.78 33.57
C ALA A 453 9.94 -34.76 33.93
N ARG A 454 8.67 -34.32 33.88
CA ARG A 454 7.52 -35.21 34.11
C ARG A 454 7.44 -36.34 33.08
N ASP A 455 7.68 -36.04 31.82
CA ASP A 455 7.65 -37.07 30.77
C ASP A 455 8.80 -38.07 30.94
N HIS A 456 9.97 -37.62 31.36
CA HIS A 456 11.08 -38.48 31.76
C HIS A 456 10.73 -39.37 32.96
N ASP A 457 10.16 -38.82 34.03
CA ASP A 457 9.82 -39.60 35.23
C ASP A 457 8.77 -40.68 34.93
N LYS A 458 7.84 -40.42 34.00
CA LYS A 458 6.91 -41.44 33.48
C LYS A 458 7.62 -42.62 32.80
N ILE A 459 8.77 -42.43 32.14
CA ILE A 459 9.56 -43.56 31.58
C ILE A 459 10.19 -44.40 32.68
N LYS A 460 10.70 -43.76 33.75
CA LYS A 460 11.24 -44.50 34.90
C LYS A 460 10.19 -45.40 35.54
N GLU A 461 8.94 -44.93 35.61
CA GLU A 461 7.80 -45.67 36.13
C GLU A 461 7.24 -46.70 35.14
N ASN A 462 7.33 -46.43 33.83
CA ASN A 462 6.87 -47.32 32.76
C ASN A 462 7.82 -47.27 31.55
N SER A 463 8.68 -48.29 31.47
CA SER A 463 9.72 -48.44 30.44
C SER A 463 9.22 -48.60 29.01
N ASN A 464 7.90 -48.75 28.80
CA ASN A 464 7.26 -48.79 27.48
C ASN A 464 6.71 -47.42 27.00
N SER A 465 6.85 -46.36 27.80
CA SER A 465 6.39 -45.02 27.41
C SER A 465 7.32 -44.40 26.35
N MET A 466 6.76 -43.86 25.26
CA MET A 466 7.54 -43.21 24.19
C MET A 466 7.64 -41.70 24.40
N ILE A 467 8.86 -41.15 24.36
CA ILE A 467 9.13 -39.70 24.30
C ILE A 467 9.69 -39.36 22.92
N TYR A 468 9.08 -38.38 22.24
CA TYR A 468 9.47 -37.96 20.89
C TYR A 468 10.53 -36.84 20.85
N HIS A 469 10.94 -36.31 22.01
CA HIS A 469 11.71 -35.06 22.10
C HIS A 469 12.98 -35.14 22.98
N ILE A 470 13.38 -36.33 23.46
CA ILE A 470 14.63 -36.54 24.21
C ILE A 470 15.44 -37.67 23.55
N ASP A 471 16.72 -37.40 23.24
CA ASP A 471 17.62 -38.40 22.68
C ASP A 471 17.90 -39.56 23.65
N LYS A 472 17.98 -40.78 23.13
CA LYS A 472 18.21 -41.99 23.94
C LYS A 472 19.53 -41.97 24.70
N ASN A 473 20.60 -41.41 24.13
CA ASN A 473 21.90 -41.31 24.81
C ASN A 473 21.85 -40.29 25.96
N TRP A 474 21.09 -39.20 25.78
CA TRP A 474 20.86 -38.23 26.85
C TRP A 474 20.09 -38.86 27.99
N LEU A 475 19.03 -39.62 27.69
CA LEU A 475 18.27 -40.39 28.69
C LEU A 475 19.18 -41.34 29.48
N THR A 476 19.94 -42.21 28.80
CA THR A 476 20.86 -43.15 29.46
C THR A 476 21.92 -42.44 30.31
N LYS A 477 22.44 -41.30 29.84
CA LYS A 477 23.41 -40.52 30.61
C LYS A 477 22.76 -39.88 31.85
N MET A 478 21.56 -39.34 31.72
CA MET A 478 20.81 -38.75 32.84
C MET A 478 20.49 -39.81 33.90
N GLU A 479 20.11 -41.03 33.51
CA GLU A 479 19.90 -42.15 34.42
C GLU A 479 21.19 -42.56 35.15
N ARG A 480 22.28 -42.79 34.40
CA ARG A 480 23.59 -43.19 34.98
C ARG A 480 24.15 -42.19 35.97
N THR A 481 23.88 -40.90 35.75
CA THR A 481 24.40 -39.81 36.59
C THR A 481 23.39 -39.35 37.64
N ASN A 482 22.22 -40.01 37.72
CA ASN A 482 21.08 -39.58 38.52
C ASN A 482 20.77 -38.08 38.36
N PHE A 483 20.86 -37.59 37.12
CA PHE A 483 20.74 -36.18 36.82
C PHE A 483 19.29 -35.72 36.98
N SER A 484 19.09 -34.72 37.82
CA SER A 484 17.82 -34.00 37.96
C SER A 484 17.95 -32.60 37.38
N ILE A 485 16.91 -32.05 36.74
CA ILE A 485 16.90 -30.63 36.38
C ILE A 485 16.71 -29.73 37.62
N TRP A 486 16.16 -30.30 38.69
CA TRP A 486 15.85 -29.56 39.91
C TRP A 486 17.11 -29.28 40.74
N PRO A 487 17.18 -28.12 41.42
CA PRO A 487 18.28 -27.80 42.32
C PRO A 487 18.40 -28.82 43.47
N ALA A 488 19.63 -29.26 43.75
CA ALA A 488 19.95 -30.11 44.91
C ALA A 488 21.14 -29.53 45.69
N LYS A 489 21.12 -29.65 47.03
CA LYS A 489 22.27 -29.31 47.86
C LYS A 489 23.42 -30.24 47.48
N LYS A 490 24.60 -29.67 47.24
CA LYS A 490 25.79 -30.45 46.93
C LYS A 490 26.25 -31.14 48.23
N GLU A 491 26.21 -32.47 48.29
CA GLU A 491 26.82 -33.23 49.40
C GLU A 491 28.35 -33.09 49.31
N ASP A 492 28.99 -32.72 50.43
CA ASP A 492 30.45 -32.61 50.51
C ASP A 492 31.05 -33.95 50.93
N ASN A 493 31.26 -34.83 49.95
CA ASN A 493 31.84 -36.16 50.18
C ASN A 493 33.37 -36.14 50.35
N SER A 494 33.99 -34.96 50.52
CA SER A 494 35.45 -34.83 50.60
C SER A 494 36.05 -35.61 51.77
N LEU A 495 35.46 -35.52 52.97
CA LEU A 495 35.97 -36.24 54.14
C LEU A 495 35.85 -37.76 53.98
N GLN A 496 34.70 -38.23 53.48
CA GLN A 496 34.48 -39.66 53.24
C GLN A 496 35.47 -40.21 52.21
N ALA A 497 35.67 -39.48 51.11
CA ALA A 497 36.62 -39.86 50.07
C ALA A 497 38.06 -39.88 50.61
N TRP A 498 38.44 -38.90 51.42
CA TRP A 498 39.76 -38.84 52.07
C TRP A 498 40.02 -40.04 52.99
N VAL A 499 39.06 -40.37 53.87
CA VAL A 499 39.16 -41.50 54.79
C VAL A 499 39.28 -42.83 54.04
N LEU A 500 38.41 -43.04 53.05
CA LEU A 500 38.43 -44.27 52.26
C LEU A 500 39.69 -44.38 51.40
N ALA A 501 40.24 -43.26 50.91
CA ALA A 501 41.46 -43.28 50.12
C ALA A 501 42.66 -43.86 50.87
N PHE A 502 42.78 -43.64 52.18
CA PHE A 502 43.79 -44.32 53.00
C PHE A 502 43.51 -45.82 53.11
N GLY A 503 42.25 -46.20 53.33
CA GLY A 503 41.84 -47.61 53.45
C GLY A 503 42.09 -48.44 52.19
N TYR A 504 42.02 -47.81 51.02
CA TYR A 504 42.27 -48.44 49.72
C TYR A 504 43.66 -48.15 49.16
N ASP A 505 44.61 -47.66 49.96
CA ASP A 505 45.98 -47.32 49.54
C ASP A 505 46.04 -46.40 48.31
N LEU A 506 45.14 -45.43 48.22
CA LEU A 506 45.15 -44.36 47.21
C LEU A 506 45.73 -43.07 47.76
N ILE A 507 45.82 -42.94 49.09
CA ILE A 507 46.61 -41.91 49.78
C ILE A 507 47.51 -42.61 50.79
N LYS A 508 48.76 -42.16 50.88
CA LYS A 508 49.72 -42.68 51.85
C LYS A 508 50.65 -41.58 52.35
N LEU A 509 51.18 -41.75 53.56
CA LEU A 509 52.30 -40.99 54.09
C LEU A 509 53.61 -41.68 53.68
N GLU A 510 54.43 -41.02 52.87
CA GLU A 510 55.71 -41.56 52.43
C GLU A 510 56.75 -41.49 53.58
N PRO A 511 57.28 -42.62 54.08
CA PRO A 511 58.15 -42.63 55.26
C PRO A 511 59.48 -41.90 55.06
N THR A 512 59.97 -41.81 53.82
CA THR A 512 61.28 -41.23 53.49
C THR A 512 61.24 -39.71 53.39
N THR A 513 60.13 -39.14 52.93
CA THR A 513 59.96 -37.70 52.76
C THR A 513 59.05 -37.07 53.81
N ASN A 514 58.36 -37.89 54.61
CA ASN A 514 57.35 -37.48 55.58
C ASN A 514 56.22 -36.62 54.98
N LYS A 515 55.92 -36.82 53.69
CA LYS A 515 54.84 -36.14 52.97
C LYS A 515 53.74 -37.10 52.57
N TYR A 516 52.51 -36.60 52.57
CA TYR A 516 51.38 -37.33 52.00
C TYR A 516 51.51 -37.36 50.48
N LYS A 517 51.15 -38.49 49.87
CA LYS A 517 51.06 -38.68 48.43
C LYS A 517 49.68 -39.22 48.05
N ILE A 518 49.17 -38.81 46.91
CA ILE A 518 47.91 -39.29 46.33
C ILE A 518 48.16 -39.96 44.99
N TYR A 519 47.48 -41.08 44.75
CA TYR A 519 47.47 -41.75 43.47
C TYR A 519 46.48 -41.06 42.53
N SER A 520 46.97 -40.46 41.45
CA SER A 520 46.14 -39.82 40.42
C SER A 520 46.66 -40.16 39.04
N THR A 521 45.88 -40.93 38.29
CA THR A 521 46.15 -41.24 36.88
C THR A 521 46.03 -40.01 35.97
N LYS A 522 45.30 -38.98 36.42
CA LYS A 522 45.06 -37.76 35.66
C LYS A 522 46.12 -36.69 35.86
N GLN A 523 46.69 -36.60 37.06
CA GLN A 523 47.61 -35.52 37.45
C GLN A 523 49.00 -36.02 37.88
N GLY A 524 49.13 -37.30 38.25
CA GLY A 524 50.42 -37.91 38.57
C GLY A 524 51.21 -38.26 37.31
N ASP A 525 52.54 -38.24 37.43
CA ASP A 525 53.43 -38.66 36.36
C ASP A 525 53.47 -40.20 36.29
N ALA A 526 53.33 -40.76 35.08
CA ALA A 526 53.43 -42.19 34.84
C ALA A 526 54.81 -42.74 35.21
N LEU A 527 55.87 -41.92 35.09
CA LEU A 527 57.24 -42.29 35.48
C LEU A 527 57.40 -42.48 36.99
N ASP A 528 56.59 -41.76 37.78
CA ASP A 528 56.55 -41.86 39.25
C ASP A 528 55.40 -42.78 39.74
N GLY A 529 54.88 -43.64 38.86
CA GLY A 529 53.80 -44.56 39.17
C GLY A 529 52.50 -43.86 39.55
N TYR A 530 52.24 -42.68 38.99
CA TYR A 530 51.07 -41.83 39.20
C TYR A 530 50.90 -41.26 40.62
N TRP A 531 51.95 -41.29 41.44
CA TRP A 531 51.92 -40.68 42.78
C TRP A 531 52.28 -39.20 42.74
N LEU A 532 51.36 -38.36 43.21
CA LEU A 532 51.56 -36.91 43.34
C LEU A 532 51.82 -36.55 44.81
N GLU A 533 52.85 -35.74 45.08
CA GLU A 533 53.12 -35.22 46.42
C GLU A 533 52.10 -34.15 46.84
N LEU A 534 51.62 -34.24 48.08
CA LEU A 534 50.82 -33.24 48.78
C LEU A 534 51.70 -32.46 49.76
N SER A 535 51.22 -32.21 50.99
CA SER A 535 51.98 -31.55 52.07
C SER A 535 52.53 -32.58 53.07
N GLU A 536 53.40 -32.12 53.97
CA GLU A 536 53.84 -32.85 55.17
C GLU A 536 52.77 -32.82 56.29
N TYR A 537 51.89 -31.82 56.25
CA TYR A 537 50.80 -31.67 57.21
C TYR A 537 49.50 -32.26 56.66
N ARG A 538 48.76 -32.99 57.52
CA ARG A 538 47.54 -33.73 57.14
C ARG A 538 46.40 -32.80 56.73
N ASP A 539 46.20 -31.71 57.46
CA ASP A 539 45.17 -30.71 57.21
C ASP A 539 45.43 -29.93 55.92
N GLU A 540 46.68 -29.52 55.69
CA GLU A 540 47.08 -28.92 54.41
C GLU A 540 46.93 -29.89 53.25
N SER A 541 47.28 -31.16 53.44
CA SER A 541 47.12 -32.20 52.42
C SER A 541 45.65 -32.46 52.09
N PHE A 542 44.76 -32.42 53.08
CA PHE A 542 43.31 -32.49 52.87
C PHE A 542 42.77 -31.28 52.11
N ASP A 543 43.29 -30.08 52.40
CA ASP A 543 42.96 -28.87 51.66
C ASP A 543 43.42 -28.95 50.20
N ILE A 544 44.64 -29.43 49.94
CA ILE A 544 45.15 -29.67 48.58
C ILE A 544 44.30 -30.74 47.87
N PHE A 545 43.91 -31.80 48.58
CA PHE A 545 43.03 -32.84 48.05
C PHE A 545 41.68 -32.29 47.58
N LYS A 546 41.06 -31.44 48.41
CA LYS A 546 39.78 -30.81 48.09
C LYS A 546 39.89 -29.81 46.94
N ARG A 547 40.94 -28.98 46.93
CA ARG A 547 41.18 -27.95 45.90
C ARG A 547 41.60 -28.55 44.56
N GLY A 548 42.39 -29.63 44.58
CA GLY A 548 42.89 -30.34 43.40
C GLY A 548 41.86 -31.20 42.67
N LYS A 549 40.61 -31.23 43.16
CA LYS A 549 39.47 -31.96 42.56
C LYS A 549 39.73 -33.46 42.38
N PHE A 550 40.48 -34.06 43.29
CA PHE A 550 40.77 -35.50 43.27
C PHE A 550 39.60 -36.38 43.74
N ILE A 551 38.59 -35.77 44.38
CA ILE A 551 37.45 -36.46 45.00
C ILE A 551 36.76 -37.42 44.01
N ASP A 552 36.39 -36.96 42.82
CA ASP A 552 35.69 -37.78 41.82
C ASP A 552 36.58 -38.93 41.30
N GLU A 553 37.88 -38.69 41.11
CA GLU A 553 38.83 -39.72 40.65
C GLU A 553 39.06 -40.80 41.71
N ILE A 554 39.17 -40.40 42.97
CA ILE A 554 39.32 -41.31 44.10
C ILE A 554 38.07 -42.15 44.30
N ILE A 555 36.87 -41.56 44.25
CA ILE A 555 35.62 -42.31 44.38
C ILE A 555 35.53 -43.37 43.27
N SER A 556 35.77 -43.01 42.01
CA SER A 556 35.77 -43.99 40.91
C SER A 556 36.83 -45.08 41.07
N SER A 557 38.01 -44.74 41.62
CA SER A 557 39.08 -45.72 41.87
C SER A 557 38.73 -46.68 43.00
N ILE A 558 38.05 -46.21 44.04
CA ILE A 558 37.53 -47.03 45.14
C ILE A 558 36.45 -47.97 44.61
N GLU A 559 35.49 -47.46 43.83
CA GLU A 559 34.43 -48.28 43.22
C GLU A 559 35.01 -49.38 42.32
N ALA A 560 36.05 -49.06 41.54
CA ALA A 560 36.75 -50.04 40.71
C ALA A 560 37.44 -51.13 41.54
N LYS A 561 38.12 -50.75 42.64
CA LYS A 561 38.73 -51.71 43.58
C LYS A 561 37.67 -52.58 44.27
N GLN A 562 36.55 -51.99 44.72
CA GLN A 562 35.45 -52.73 45.33
C GLN A 562 34.84 -53.76 44.37
N ALA A 563 34.66 -53.38 43.10
CA ALA A 563 34.19 -54.29 42.07
C ALA A 563 35.18 -55.43 41.79
N GLN A 564 36.48 -55.18 41.90
CA GLN A 564 37.54 -56.17 41.72
C GLN A 564 37.65 -57.13 42.91
N ASP A 565 37.58 -56.63 44.14
CA ASP A 565 37.75 -57.41 45.38
C ASP A 565 36.46 -58.18 45.77
N GLY A 566 35.32 -57.72 45.25
CA GLY A 566 34.00 -58.29 45.52
C GLY A 566 33.36 -57.75 46.81
N GLU A 567 32.03 -57.87 46.88
CA GLU A 567 31.20 -57.22 47.91
C GLU A 567 31.53 -57.66 49.35
N GLN A 568 31.86 -58.95 49.54
CA GLN A 568 32.15 -59.51 50.86
C GLN A 568 33.49 -59.01 51.42
N GLN A 569 34.55 -58.96 50.60
CA GLN A 569 35.86 -58.46 51.03
C GLN A 569 35.85 -56.94 51.24
N SER A 570 35.18 -56.22 50.34
CA SER A 570 34.98 -54.77 50.47
C SER A 570 34.23 -54.41 51.77
N SER A 571 33.21 -55.18 52.12
CA SER A 571 32.46 -54.99 53.37
C SER A 571 33.30 -55.26 54.62
N VAL A 572 34.15 -56.29 54.59
CA VAL A 572 35.09 -56.59 55.68
C VAL A 572 36.11 -55.46 55.85
N LEU A 573 36.70 -54.97 54.76
CA LEU A 573 37.65 -53.86 54.80
C LEU A 573 37.00 -52.58 55.33
N ILE A 574 35.79 -52.23 54.88
CA ILE A 574 35.05 -51.06 55.39
C ILE A 574 34.73 -51.22 56.87
N ALA A 575 34.36 -52.42 57.33
CA ALA A 575 34.11 -52.68 58.74
C ALA A 575 35.38 -52.54 59.58
N ASP A 576 36.52 -53.04 59.08
CA ASP A 576 37.81 -52.91 59.75
C ASP A 576 38.29 -51.45 59.81
N ILE A 577 38.15 -50.69 58.72
CA ILE A 577 38.41 -49.24 58.69
C ILE A 577 37.57 -48.56 59.78
N LYS A 578 36.27 -48.84 59.89
CA LYS A 578 35.42 -48.23 60.92
C LYS A 578 35.86 -48.53 62.35
N MET A 579 36.37 -49.73 62.63
CA MET A 579 36.81 -50.10 63.98
C MET A 579 38.23 -49.66 64.30
N ASN A 580 39.11 -49.65 63.30
CA ASN A 580 40.57 -49.56 63.50
C ASN A 580 41.23 -48.40 62.72
N TYR A 581 40.47 -47.44 62.20
CA TYR A 581 40.99 -46.34 61.36
C TYR A 581 42.23 -45.65 61.93
N ILE A 582 42.16 -45.14 63.16
CA ILE A 582 43.25 -44.36 63.77
C ILE A 582 44.50 -45.22 63.98
N THR A 583 44.34 -46.51 64.27
CA THR A 583 45.47 -47.41 64.56
C THR A 583 46.14 -47.92 63.29
N ASN A 584 45.35 -48.23 62.26
CA ASN A 584 45.83 -49.01 61.11
C ASN A 584 45.90 -48.20 59.80
N TYR A 585 45.09 -47.15 59.64
CA TYR A 585 44.87 -46.52 58.34
C TYR A 585 45.12 -45.01 58.32
N ALA A 586 44.93 -44.30 59.43
CA ALA A 586 44.99 -42.85 59.44
C ALA A 586 46.38 -42.28 59.12
N GLN A 587 47.46 -43.08 59.25
CA GLN A 587 48.84 -42.71 58.90
C GLN A 587 49.24 -41.30 59.37
N ILE A 588 48.98 -41.01 60.65
CA ILE A 588 49.22 -39.70 61.25
C ILE A 588 50.68 -39.62 61.74
N ASN A 589 51.39 -38.56 61.35
CA ASN A 589 52.79 -38.30 61.73
C ASN A 589 52.96 -37.59 63.09
N ILE A 590 51.88 -37.48 63.87
CA ILE A 590 51.82 -36.80 65.18
C ILE A 590 51.39 -37.80 66.25
N SER A 591 51.96 -37.71 67.45
CA SER A 591 51.63 -38.60 68.56
C SER A 591 50.17 -38.42 69.02
N ARG A 592 49.54 -39.49 69.54
CA ARG A 592 48.15 -39.43 70.02
C ARG A 592 47.92 -38.42 71.15
N ASP A 593 48.92 -38.18 71.98
CA ASP A 593 48.82 -37.20 73.07
C ASP A 593 48.98 -35.77 72.55
N ASP A 594 49.76 -35.57 71.49
CA ASP A 594 49.89 -34.28 70.83
C ASP A 594 48.61 -33.90 70.04
N LEU A 595 47.93 -34.86 69.41
CA LEU A 595 46.66 -34.62 68.68
C LEU A 595 45.56 -34.01 69.55
N LYS A 596 45.61 -34.19 70.88
CA LYS A 596 44.65 -33.60 71.82
C LYS A 596 44.91 -32.10 72.10
N LYS A 597 46.03 -31.55 71.64
CA LYS A 597 46.38 -30.13 71.82
C LYS A 597 45.60 -29.28 70.83
N SER A 598 45.14 -28.10 71.28
CA SER A 598 44.34 -27.17 70.46
C SER A 598 45.00 -26.77 69.14
N ILE A 599 46.33 -26.80 69.05
CA ILE A 599 47.08 -26.47 67.82
C ILE A 599 46.91 -27.50 66.70
N TYR A 600 46.49 -28.73 67.03
CA TYR A 600 46.26 -29.81 66.07
C TYR A 600 44.77 -30.15 65.90
N SER A 601 43.85 -29.26 66.31
CA SER A 601 42.41 -29.52 66.24
C SER A 601 41.94 -29.87 64.83
N LYS A 602 42.43 -29.17 63.81
CA LYS A 602 42.12 -29.46 62.40
C LYS A 602 42.58 -30.84 61.94
N VAL A 603 43.67 -31.35 62.49
CA VAL A 603 44.18 -32.70 62.21
C VAL A 603 43.37 -33.72 62.99
N ALA A 604 42.93 -33.40 64.21
CA ALA A 604 42.09 -34.26 65.04
C ALA A 604 40.66 -34.40 64.50
N ASP A 605 40.15 -33.38 63.80
CA ASP A 605 38.84 -33.39 63.13
C ASP A 605 38.82 -34.25 61.84
N LEU A 606 39.99 -34.72 61.35
CA LEU A 606 40.19 -35.49 60.09
C LEU A 606 40.65 -36.96 60.30
#